data_AF-A0A8E0M2Q8-F1
#
_entry.id   AF-A0A8E0M2Q8-F1
#
_cell.length_a   1.000
_cell.length_b   1.000
_cell.length_c   1.000
_cell.angle_alpha   90.00
_cell.angle_beta   90.00
_cell.angle_gamma   90.00
#
_symmetry.space_group_name_H-M   'P 1'
#
loop_
_entity.id
_entity.type
_entity.pdbx_description
1 polymer ?
#
loop_
_entity_poly.entity_id
_entity_poly.type
_entity_poly.pdbx_seq_one_letter_code
_entity_poly.pdbx_strand_id
1 'polypeptide(L)'
;MSENEQLSATYELLHADAASPVMISLPHSGTWIPADMRKHLLPTAVLANTDWFLPALYDFLPQTGFTTLINRVNRYVADPNRAVTLDLDHDYRSATIYQRNTFNP
;
A
#
# COMPACT_ATOMS: atom_id res chain seq x y z
N MET A 1 -8.05 -9.14 -19.27
CA MET A 1 -8.69 -9.24 -17.95
C MET A 1 -9.49 -7.97 -17.74
N SER A 2 -10.74 -8.08 -17.34
CA SER A 2 -11.58 -6.90 -17.13
C SER A 2 -11.12 -6.14 -15.88
N GLU A 3 -11.33 -4.82 -15.85
CA GLU A 3 -11.00 -3.95 -14.71
C GLU A 3 -11.65 -4.43 -13.38
N ASN A 4 -12.76 -5.18 -13.50
CA ASN A 4 -13.48 -5.78 -12.38
C ASN A 4 -12.87 -7.09 -11.84
N GLU A 5 -11.99 -7.79 -12.57
CA GLU A 5 -11.30 -9.00 -12.07
C GLU A 5 -10.10 -8.67 -11.18
N GLN A 6 -9.60 -7.43 -11.18
CA GLN A 6 -8.50 -6.98 -10.31
C GLN A 6 -8.94 -6.62 -8.88
N LEU A 7 -10.24 -6.56 -8.61
CA LEU A 7 -10.82 -6.20 -7.31
C LEU A 7 -10.78 -7.32 -6.24
N SER A 8 -9.91 -8.33 -6.37
CA SER A 8 -10.00 -9.51 -5.48
C SER A 8 -9.60 -9.25 -4.02
N ALA A 9 -9.03 -8.09 -3.70
CA ALA A 9 -9.06 -7.39 -2.41
C ALA A 9 -7.98 -6.30 -2.40
N THR A 10 -8.25 -5.15 -1.77
CA THR A 10 -7.23 -4.09 -1.55
C THR A 10 -6.09 -4.55 -0.65
N TYR A 11 -6.30 -5.62 0.11
CA TYR A 11 -5.33 -6.26 0.98
C TYR A 11 -5.41 -7.78 0.88
N GLU A 12 -4.35 -8.45 1.30
CA GLU A 12 -4.30 -9.89 1.50
C GLU A 12 -4.14 -10.17 2.98
N LEU A 13 -4.95 -11.09 3.50
CA LEU A 13 -4.89 -11.52 4.90
C LEU A 13 -4.39 -12.96 4.94
N LEU A 14 -3.22 -13.16 5.52
CA LEU A 14 -2.58 -14.46 5.69
C LEU A 14 -2.78 -14.95 7.12
N HIS A 15 -3.06 -16.24 7.25
CA HIS A 15 -3.24 -16.92 8.54
C HIS A 15 -4.28 -16.23 9.45
N ALA A 16 -5.45 -15.93 8.89
CA ALA A 16 -6.52 -15.19 9.55
C ALA A 16 -7.11 -15.91 10.80
N ASP A 17 -6.91 -17.22 10.89
CA ASP A 17 -7.34 -18.10 11.97
C ASP A 17 -6.28 -18.29 13.06
N ALA A 18 -5.20 -17.49 13.03
CA ALA A 18 -4.15 -17.56 14.04
C ALA A 18 -4.69 -17.35 15.46
N ALA A 19 -4.22 -18.17 16.39
CA ALA A 19 -4.53 -18.03 17.81
C ALA A 19 -3.73 -16.90 18.51
N SER A 20 -2.66 -16.42 17.87
CA SER A 20 -1.82 -15.35 18.40
C SER A 20 -2.60 -14.03 18.46
N PRO A 21 -2.51 -13.24 19.55
CA PRO A 21 -3.13 -11.92 19.64
C PRO A 21 -2.36 -10.84 18.86
N VAL A 22 -1.26 -11.20 18.19
CA VAL A 22 -0.40 -10.28 17.45
C VAL A 22 -0.72 -10.35 15.96
N MET A 23 -0.99 -9.17 15.38
CA MET A 23 -1.19 -8.99 13.94
C MET A 23 -0.10 -8.08 13.39
N ILE A 24 0.46 -8.44 12.23
CA ILE A 24 1.51 -7.68 11.56
C ILE A 24 0.94 -7.12 10.25
N SER A 25 1.18 -5.83 10.02
CA SER A 25 0.73 -5.12 8.81
C SER A 25 1.92 -4.69 7.97
N LEU A 26 1.86 -4.99 6.67
CA LEU A 26 2.78 -4.51 5.63
C LEU A 26 2.02 -3.51 4.73
N PRO A 27 1.93 -2.23 5.13
CA PRO A 27 1.02 -1.26 4.52
C PRO A 27 1.53 -0.68 3.20
N HIS A 28 2.83 -0.79 2.89
CA HIS A 28 3.47 -0.06 1.79
C HIS A 28 4.08 -0.95 0.71
N SER A 29 3.76 -2.25 0.68
CA SER A 29 4.28 -3.20 -0.31
C SER A 29 3.44 -3.32 -1.58
N GLY A 30 2.25 -2.69 -1.61
CA GLY A 30 1.35 -2.74 -2.76
C GLY A 30 1.91 -2.02 -3.99
N THR A 31 1.64 -2.55 -5.18
CA THR A 31 2.09 -1.98 -6.47
C THR A 31 0.92 -1.63 -7.39
N TRP A 32 -0.31 -1.97 -7.00
CA TRP A 32 -1.48 -1.63 -7.80
C TRP A 32 -1.79 -0.12 -7.72
N ILE A 33 -2.01 0.47 -8.89
CA ILE A 33 -2.41 1.86 -9.08
C ILE A 33 -3.52 1.84 -10.14
N PRO A 34 -4.65 2.56 -9.95
CA PRO A 34 -5.69 2.71 -10.96
C PRO A 34 -5.13 3.14 -12.31
N ALA A 35 -5.72 2.65 -13.41
CA ALA A 35 -5.18 2.91 -14.75
C ALA A 35 -5.12 4.41 -15.07
N ASP A 36 -6.13 5.14 -14.66
CA ASP A 36 -6.30 6.59 -14.81
C ASP A 36 -5.19 7.33 -14.06
N MET A 37 -4.92 6.98 -12.80
CA MET A 37 -3.78 7.54 -12.05
C MET A 37 -2.43 7.18 -12.68
N ARG A 38 -2.26 5.93 -13.15
CA ARG A 38 -1.00 5.48 -13.77
C ARG A 38 -0.64 6.29 -15.02
N LYS A 39 -1.64 6.78 -15.79
CA LYS A 39 -1.43 7.65 -16.96
C LYS A 39 -0.83 9.02 -16.59
N HIS A 40 -0.97 9.45 -15.33
CA HIS A 40 -0.43 10.72 -14.85
C HIS A 40 0.99 10.61 -14.26
N LEU A 41 1.52 9.39 -14.12
CA LEU A 41 2.92 9.20 -13.72
C LEU A 41 3.85 9.60 -14.85
N LEU A 42 5.05 10.08 -14.50
CA LEU A 42 6.12 10.29 -15.48
C LEU A 42 6.44 8.96 -16.18
N PRO A 43 6.80 8.96 -17.48
CA PRO A 43 7.19 7.73 -18.18
C PRO A 43 8.36 6.97 -17.52
N THR A 44 9.20 7.69 -16.78
CA THR A 44 10.35 7.17 -16.03
C THR A 44 10.06 6.93 -14.55
N ALA A 45 8.82 7.15 -14.10
CA ALA A 45 8.46 7.00 -12.70
C ALA A 45 8.69 5.56 -12.25
N VAL A 46 9.43 5.43 -11.15
CA VAL A 46 9.52 4.19 -10.37
C VAL A 46 8.73 4.40 -9.08
N LEU A 47 8.16 3.33 -8.53
CA LEU A 47 7.45 3.40 -7.24
C LEU A 47 8.47 3.38 -6.09
N ALA A 48 9.32 4.40 -6.02
CA ALA A 48 10.51 4.45 -5.18
C ALA A 48 10.21 4.24 -3.69
N ASN A 49 9.03 4.67 -3.23
CA ASN A 49 8.64 4.63 -1.82
C ASN A 49 7.88 3.35 -1.44
N THR A 50 7.97 2.32 -2.29
CA THR A 50 7.36 1.00 -2.07
C THR A 50 8.30 0.13 -1.25
N ASP A 51 7.73 -0.59 -0.28
CA ASP A 51 8.44 -1.57 0.52
C ASP A 51 8.55 -2.90 -0.26
N TRP A 52 9.31 -2.86 -1.36
CA TRP A 52 9.35 -3.89 -2.40
C TRP A 52 9.63 -5.30 -1.88
N PHE A 53 10.54 -5.43 -0.92
CA PHE A 53 11.06 -6.73 -0.48
C PHE A 53 10.52 -7.17 0.87
N LEU A 54 9.71 -6.35 1.56
CA LEU A 54 9.21 -6.72 2.89
C LEU A 54 8.33 -7.99 2.90
N PRO A 55 7.44 -8.24 1.92
CA PRO A 55 6.67 -9.48 1.89
C PRO A 55 7.56 -10.71 1.77
N ALA A 56 8.63 -10.63 0.99
CA ALA A 56 9.60 -11.72 0.84
C ALA A 56 10.50 -11.86 2.08
N LEU A 57 10.94 -10.74 2.66
CA LEU A 57 11.77 -10.72 3.86
C LEU A 57 11.04 -11.30 5.09
N TYR A 58 9.71 -11.13 5.14
CA TYR A 58 8.85 -11.53 6.26
C TYR A 58 7.86 -12.66 5.91
N ASP A 59 8.14 -13.45 4.88
CA ASP A 59 7.27 -14.56 4.44
C ASP A 59 7.12 -15.70 5.48
N PHE A 60 8.00 -15.72 6.48
CA PHE A 60 7.96 -16.64 7.61
C PHE A 60 6.86 -16.31 8.63
N LEU A 61 6.35 -15.07 8.67
CA LEU A 61 5.42 -14.62 9.72
C LEU A 61 4.15 -15.49 9.83
N PRO A 62 3.44 -15.82 8.72
CA PRO A 62 2.28 -16.70 8.78
C PRO A 62 2.64 -18.09 9.31
N GLN A 63 3.81 -18.61 8.96
CA GLN A 63 4.29 -19.95 9.37
C GLN A 63 4.64 -19.98 10.86
N THR A 64 4.97 -18.83 11.45
CA THR A 64 5.25 -18.68 12.89
C THR A 64 4.00 -18.39 13.74
N GLY A 65 2.81 -18.41 13.14
CA GLY A 65 1.55 -18.25 13.87
C GLY A 65 1.04 -16.81 13.97
N PHE A 66 1.53 -15.87 13.15
CA PHE A 66 1.06 -14.49 13.13
C PHE A 66 0.09 -14.23 11.97
N THR A 67 -1.04 -13.58 12.27
CA THR A 67 -1.89 -12.99 11.26
C THR A 67 -1.12 -11.87 10.56
N THR A 68 -0.99 -11.96 9.23
CA THR A 68 -0.24 -10.97 8.44
C THR A 68 -1.16 -10.32 7.40
N LEU A 69 -1.23 -8.99 7.41
CA LEU A 69 -2.00 -8.18 6.47
C LEU A 69 -1.06 -7.49 5.49
N ILE A 70 -1.27 -7.67 4.20
CA ILE A 70 -0.44 -7.10 3.14
C ILE A 70 -1.31 -6.21 2.27
N ASN A 71 -1.00 -4.91 2.20
CA ASN A 71 -1.70 -4.00 1.30
C ASN A 71 -1.27 -4.24 -0.15
N ARG A 72 -2.24 -4.33 -1.08
CA ARG A 72 -1.99 -4.50 -2.52
C ARG A 72 -1.98 -3.16 -3.26
N VAL A 73 -2.58 -2.11 -2.68
CA VAL A 73 -2.65 -0.77 -3.24
C VAL A 73 -1.34 -0.02 -2.98
N ASN A 74 -0.78 0.63 -4.00
CA ASN A 74 0.42 1.44 -3.79
C ASN A 74 0.11 2.70 -2.99
N ARG A 75 1.03 3.10 -2.11
CA ARG A 75 0.88 4.29 -1.26
C ARG A 75 0.69 5.61 -2.03
N TYR A 76 1.02 5.65 -3.31
CA TYR A 76 0.74 6.82 -4.17
C TYR A 76 -0.77 7.02 -4.42
N VAL A 77 -1.59 5.99 -4.22
CA VAL A 77 -3.05 6.08 -4.30
C VAL A 77 -3.61 6.58 -2.97
N ALA A 78 -3.26 5.89 -1.89
CA ALA A 78 -3.54 6.29 -0.54
C ALA A 78 -2.51 5.65 0.40
N ASP A 79 -2.03 6.40 1.38
CA ASP A 79 -1.10 5.92 2.39
C ASP A 79 -1.87 5.49 3.66
N PRO A 80 -1.98 4.18 3.96
CA PRO A 80 -2.74 3.70 5.13
C PRO A 80 -2.12 4.10 6.48
N ASN A 81 -0.86 4.56 6.50
CA ASN A 81 -0.18 5.03 7.70
C ASN A 81 -0.32 6.55 7.88
N ARG A 82 -1.36 7.16 7.30
CA ARG A 82 -1.68 8.59 7.44
C ARG A 82 -3.10 8.77 7.93
N ALA A 83 -3.32 9.87 8.65
CA ALA A 83 -4.63 10.22 9.17
C ALA A 83 -5.52 10.77 8.05
N VAL A 84 -6.81 10.42 8.07
CA VAL A 84 -7.83 10.92 7.11
C VAL A 84 -8.28 12.36 7.45
N THR A 85 -7.44 13.11 8.17
CA THR A 85 -7.71 14.51 8.50
C THR A 85 -7.49 15.39 7.28
N LEU A 86 -8.21 16.51 7.20
CA LEU A 86 -7.97 17.53 6.18
C LEU A 86 -6.56 18.09 6.36
N ASP A 87 -5.64 17.64 5.52
CA ASP A 87 -4.29 18.17 5.43
C ASP A 87 -4.29 19.25 4.34
N LEU A 88 -4.20 20.52 4.74
CA LEU A 88 -4.20 21.67 3.82
C LEU A 88 -2.92 21.76 2.98
N ASP A 89 -1.83 21.15 3.44
CA ASP A 89 -0.56 21.13 2.71
C ASP A 89 -0.59 20.06 1.62
N HIS A 90 -1.42 19.02 1.80
CA HIS A 90 -1.56 17.88 0.90
C HIS A 90 -0.20 17.22 0.55
N ASP A 91 0.76 17.33 1.47
CA ASP A 91 2.12 16.84 1.32
C ASP A 91 2.18 15.32 1.57
N TYR A 92 3.12 14.65 0.92
CA TYR A 92 3.30 13.20 1.03
C TYR A 92 3.65 12.73 2.44
N ARG A 93 4.09 13.63 3.32
CA ARG A 93 4.47 13.34 4.70
C ARG A 93 3.28 13.21 5.63
N SER A 94 2.15 13.79 5.32
CA SER A 94 1.01 13.92 6.24
C SER A 94 -0.34 13.54 5.62
N ALA A 95 -0.51 13.72 4.31
CA ALA A 95 -1.77 13.47 3.65
C ALA A 95 -1.99 11.96 3.38
N THR A 96 -3.22 11.49 3.63
CA THR A 96 -3.65 10.14 3.21
C THR A 96 -3.67 10.00 1.70
N ILE A 97 -4.14 11.02 0.98
CA ILE A 97 -4.16 11.08 -0.48
C ILE A 97 -3.25 12.25 -0.89
N TYR A 98 -2.22 11.95 -1.66
CA TYR A 98 -1.27 12.96 -2.12
C TYR A 98 -1.91 13.80 -3.24
N GLN A 99 -1.82 15.13 -3.13
CA GLN A 99 -2.16 16.04 -4.23
C GLN A 99 -0.95 16.82 -4.75
N ARG A 100 0.15 16.80 -3.98
CA ARG A 100 1.43 17.43 -4.33
C ARG A 100 2.54 16.40 -4.22
N ASN A 101 3.54 16.50 -5.10
CA ASN A 101 4.73 15.66 -5.02
C ASN A 101 5.77 16.29 -4.06
N THR A 102 6.79 15.53 -3.68
CA THR A 102 7.88 15.96 -2.77
C THR A 102 8.62 17.21 -3.24
N PHE A 103 8.59 17.49 -4.55
CA PHE A 103 9.34 18.58 -5.15
C PHE A 103 8.51 19.85 -5.32
N ASN A 104 7.17 19.76 -5.16
CA ASN A 104 6.18 20.73 -5.61
C ASN A 104 6.36 21.07 -7.13
N PRO A 105 5.31 21.43 -7.87
CA PRO A 105 5.51 22.36 -8.98
C PRO A 105 5.94 23.74 -8.47
#